data_AF-A0A831YNJ4-F1
#
_entry.id   AF-A0A831YNJ4-F1
#
_cell.length_a   1.000
_cell.length_b   1.000
_cell.length_c   1.000
_cell.angle_alpha   90.00
_cell.angle_beta   90.00
_cell.angle_gamma   90.00
#
_symmetry.space_group_name_H-M   'P 1'
#
loop_
_entity.id
_entity.type
_entity.pdbx_description
1 polymer ?
#
loop_
_entity_poly.entity_id
_entity_poly.type
_entity_poly.pdbx_seq_one_letter_code
_entity_poly.pdbx_strand_id
1 'polypeptide(L)'
;MKQYQPHRLSVAPMMDWSDRHCRSLHRVLSRRALLYSEMVTSGAVLNGDREKLLGFDAGQHPVALQLGGSEPADLAAAAKIGEDYGYDEINLNVGCPSDRVQSGRFGACLMREPKLVADCMAAMAAAVSVPVTVKCRIGVDDQEPEQSLFELVDLSAQAGVTSFVVHARKAWLKGLSPKENRDVPPLD
;
A
#
# COMPACT_ATOMS: atom_id res chain seq x y z
N MET A 1 15.59 3.18 -26.20
CA MET A 1 15.59 2.31 -24.99
C MET A 1 14.16 1.85 -24.76
N LYS A 2 13.88 0.55 -24.57
CA LYS A 2 12.52 0.09 -24.24
C LYS A 2 12.10 0.74 -22.92
N GLN A 3 11.01 1.50 -22.96
CA GLN A 3 10.45 2.19 -21.80
C GLN A 3 10.15 1.17 -20.70
N TYR A 4 10.72 1.39 -19.52
CA TYR A 4 10.59 0.51 -18.36
C TYR A 4 9.13 0.48 -17.88
N GLN A 5 8.58 -0.72 -17.59
CA GLN A 5 7.24 -0.88 -17.01
C GLN A 5 7.37 -1.22 -15.52
N PRO A 6 7.13 -0.25 -14.60
CA PRO A 6 7.36 -0.43 -13.17
C PRO A 6 6.54 -1.55 -12.52
N HIS A 7 5.41 -1.94 -13.11
CA HIS A 7 4.45 -2.86 -12.48
C HIS A 7 4.48 -4.30 -13.01
N ARG A 8 5.42 -4.67 -13.90
CA ARG A 8 5.51 -6.06 -14.39
C ARG A 8 5.99 -7.04 -13.32
N LEU A 9 6.83 -6.59 -12.41
CA LEU A 9 7.33 -7.38 -11.28
C LEU A 9 7.66 -6.45 -10.11
N SER A 10 7.11 -6.78 -8.94
CA SER A 10 7.40 -6.08 -7.69
C SER A 10 7.67 -7.06 -6.55
N VAL A 11 8.48 -6.64 -5.58
CA VAL A 11 8.62 -7.34 -4.29
C VAL A 11 7.60 -6.77 -3.31
N ALA A 12 6.78 -7.61 -2.69
CA ALA A 12 5.70 -7.17 -1.83
C ALA A 12 6.18 -6.38 -0.58
N PRO A 13 5.38 -5.43 -0.07
CA PRO A 13 5.60 -4.81 1.23
C PRO A 13 5.39 -5.84 2.34
N MET A 14 6.39 -6.02 3.19
CA MET A 14 6.41 -7.06 4.23
C MET A 14 7.02 -6.50 5.52
N MET A 15 6.19 -6.27 6.54
CA MET A 15 6.62 -5.84 7.88
C MET A 15 7.70 -6.76 8.44
N ASP A 16 8.76 -6.17 8.98
CA ASP A 16 9.99 -6.79 9.50
C ASP A 16 10.84 -7.52 8.45
N TRP A 17 10.56 -7.33 7.16
CA TRP A 17 11.33 -7.93 6.06
C TRP A 17 11.80 -6.89 5.04
N SER A 18 10.90 -6.13 4.44
CA SER A 18 11.22 -5.23 3.32
C SER A 18 11.81 -3.89 3.77
N ASP A 19 12.68 -3.90 4.78
CA ASP A 19 13.43 -2.75 5.25
C ASP A 19 14.45 -2.27 4.20
N ARG A 20 15.11 -1.13 4.44
CA ARG A 20 16.09 -0.57 3.48
C ARG A 20 17.29 -1.48 3.23
N HIS A 21 17.65 -2.35 4.16
CA HIS A 21 18.79 -3.26 4.03
C HIS A 21 18.41 -4.46 3.15
N CYS A 22 17.24 -5.04 3.37
CA CYS A 22 16.67 -6.09 2.53
C CYS A 22 16.41 -5.58 1.11
N ARG A 23 15.86 -4.38 0.94
CA ARG A 23 15.69 -3.76 -0.38
C ARG A 23 17.02 -3.56 -1.11
N SER A 24 18.08 -3.19 -0.41
CA SER A 24 19.42 -3.10 -1.00
C SER A 24 19.90 -4.46 -1.53
N LEU A 25 19.66 -5.55 -0.80
CA LEU A 25 19.92 -6.91 -1.30
C LEU A 25 19.07 -7.25 -2.52
N HIS A 26 17.77 -6.98 -2.50
CA HIS A 26 16.88 -7.22 -3.65
C HIS A 26 17.34 -6.48 -4.90
N ARG A 27 17.89 -5.27 -4.74
CA ARG A 27 18.41 -4.46 -5.84
C ARG A 27 19.66 -5.07 -6.49
N VAL A 28 20.48 -5.80 -5.73
CA VAL A 28 21.59 -6.60 -6.28
C VAL A 28 21.08 -7.73 -7.18
N LEU A 29 19.95 -8.36 -6.80
CA LEU A 29 19.33 -9.44 -7.56
C LEU A 29 18.60 -8.95 -8.82
N SER A 30 17.96 -7.77 -8.74
CA SER A 30 17.24 -7.20 -9.87
C SER A 30 17.31 -5.68 -9.89
N ARG A 31 17.79 -5.14 -11.01
CA ARG A 31 17.78 -3.70 -11.32
C ARG A 31 16.41 -3.17 -11.78
N ARG A 32 15.42 -4.06 -11.93
CA ARG A 32 14.14 -3.74 -12.61
C ARG A 32 12.91 -4.01 -11.77
N ALA A 33 13.00 -4.73 -10.66
CA ALA A 33 11.83 -4.92 -9.81
C ALA A 33 11.48 -3.60 -9.10
N LEU A 34 10.20 -3.26 -9.04
CA LEU A 34 9.69 -2.27 -8.10
C LEU A 34 9.81 -2.84 -6.69
N LEU A 35 10.42 -2.09 -5.79
CA LEU A 35 10.55 -2.50 -4.39
C LEU A 35 9.55 -1.70 -3.57
N TYR A 36 8.84 -2.35 -2.65
CA TYR A 36 8.00 -1.64 -1.68
C TYR A 36 8.74 -1.50 -0.35
N SER A 37 8.53 -0.37 0.33
CA SER A 37 8.86 -0.23 1.75
C SER A 37 8.02 -1.19 2.60
N GLU A 38 8.38 -1.32 3.87
CA GLU A 38 7.41 -1.75 4.87
C GLU A 38 6.24 -0.75 4.96
N MET A 39 5.11 -1.18 5.51
CA MET A 39 3.99 -0.28 5.73
C MET A 39 4.32 0.68 6.88
N VAL A 40 4.25 1.99 6.63
CA VAL A 40 4.43 3.04 7.63
C VAL A 40 3.10 3.78 7.80
N THR A 41 2.67 4.03 9.04
CA THR A 41 1.41 4.75 9.25
C THR A 41 1.57 6.25 8.96
N SER A 42 0.52 6.92 8.46
CA SER A 42 0.54 8.37 8.23
C SER A 42 0.93 9.13 9.49
N GLY A 43 0.35 8.77 10.64
CA GLY A 43 0.70 9.36 11.94
C GLY A 43 2.18 9.21 12.32
N ALA A 44 2.82 8.09 11.97
CA ALA A 44 4.26 7.89 12.20
C ALA A 44 5.12 8.75 11.26
N VAL A 45 4.71 8.90 10.00
CA VAL A 45 5.38 9.81 9.06
C VAL A 45 5.29 11.27 9.53
N LEU A 46 4.13 11.68 10.03
CA LEU A 46 3.87 13.05 10.46
C LEU A 46 4.64 13.41 11.74
N ASN A 47 4.65 12.52 12.73
CA ASN A 47 5.11 12.83 14.09
C ASN A 47 6.38 12.09 14.53
N GLY A 48 6.84 11.09 13.77
CA GLY A 48 7.97 10.24 14.13
C GLY A 48 9.32 10.68 13.55
N ASP A 49 10.32 9.83 13.75
CA ASP A 49 11.66 9.99 13.16
C ASP A 49 11.62 9.57 11.68
N ARG A 50 11.46 10.56 10.80
CA ARG A 50 11.29 10.36 9.36
C ARG A 50 12.52 9.73 8.71
N GLU A 51 13.73 10.06 9.15
CA GLU A 51 14.95 9.49 8.56
C GLU A 51 15.04 7.99 8.85
N LYS A 52 14.69 7.59 10.07
CA LYS A 52 14.62 6.17 10.43
C LYS A 52 13.51 5.44 9.65
N LEU A 53 12.35 6.07 9.47
CA LEU A 53 11.17 5.44 8.88
C LEU A 53 11.21 5.40 7.34
N LEU A 54 11.75 6.45 6.70
CA LEU A 54 11.65 6.71 5.27
C LEU A 54 12.99 6.74 4.55
N GLY A 55 14.11 6.92 5.25
CA GLY A 55 15.43 7.05 4.63
C GLY A 55 15.85 5.79 3.86
N PHE A 56 16.30 5.98 2.61
CA PHE A 56 16.85 4.93 1.75
C PHE A 56 17.96 5.45 0.82
N ASP A 57 18.76 4.55 0.26
CA ASP A 57 19.85 4.91 -0.66
C ASP A 57 19.35 5.05 -2.10
N ALA A 58 19.85 6.05 -2.83
CA ALA A 58 19.45 6.33 -4.21
C ALA A 58 19.65 5.14 -5.17
N GLY A 59 20.57 4.22 -4.87
CA GLY A 59 20.75 2.98 -5.64
C GLY A 59 19.53 2.07 -5.61
N GLN A 60 18.58 2.25 -4.67
CA GLN A 60 17.41 1.39 -4.52
C GLN A 60 16.30 1.65 -5.54
N HIS A 61 16.32 2.76 -6.30
CA HIS A 61 15.26 3.06 -7.27
C HIS A 61 15.02 1.95 -8.31
N PRO A 62 13.77 1.70 -8.72
CA PRO A 62 12.55 2.34 -8.23
C PRO A 62 11.99 1.73 -6.92
N VAL A 63 11.47 2.58 -6.02
CA VAL A 63 10.90 2.22 -4.71
C VAL A 63 9.55 2.91 -4.49
N ALA A 64 8.54 2.14 -4.07
CA ALA A 64 7.25 2.64 -3.61
C ALA A 64 7.20 2.73 -2.06
N LEU A 65 6.66 3.81 -1.53
CA LEU A 65 6.31 3.94 -0.11
C LEU A 65 4.92 3.40 0.12
N GLN A 66 4.75 2.43 1.02
CA GLN A 66 3.43 2.00 1.46
C GLN A 66 3.00 2.72 2.74
N LEU A 67 1.90 3.47 2.66
CA LEU A 67 1.26 4.15 3.78
C LEU A 67 0.08 3.35 4.35
N GLY A 68 -0.13 3.48 5.66
CA GLY A 68 -1.34 3.03 6.36
C GLY A 68 -2.03 4.20 7.06
N GLY A 69 -3.33 4.39 6.81
CA GLY A 69 -4.14 5.42 7.45
C GLY A 69 -5.54 5.47 6.85
N SER A 70 -6.39 6.34 7.37
CA SER A 70 -7.76 6.55 6.88
C SER A 70 -8.23 8.01 6.93
N GLU A 71 -7.40 8.93 7.42
CA GLU A 71 -7.71 10.36 7.41
C GLU A 71 -7.11 11.00 6.15
N PRO A 72 -7.92 11.53 5.21
CA PRO A 72 -7.44 12.03 3.92
C PRO A 72 -6.36 13.12 4.03
N ALA A 73 -6.51 14.05 4.97
CA ALA A 73 -5.56 15.15 5.17
C ALA A 73 -4.19 14.63 5.67
N ASP A 74 -4.20 13.69 6.61
CA ASP A 74 -2.96 13.09 7.14
C ASP A 74 -2.25 12.26 6.09
N LEU A 75 -3.00 11.49 5.28
CA LEU A 75 -2.46 10.72 4.18
C LEU A 75 -1.87 11.61 3.08
N ALA A 76 -2.54 12.71 2.74
CA ALA A 76 -2.01 13.69 1.78
C ALA A 76 -0.68 14.29 2.25
N ALA A 77 -0.60 14.72 3.52
CA ALA A 77 0.62 15.24 4.10
C ALA A 77 1.74 14.19 4.18
N ALA A 78 1.41 12.95 4.57
CA ALA A 78 2.38 11.85 4.61
C ALA A 78 2.86 11.46 3.20
N ALA A 79 1.98 11.47 2.20
CA ALA A 79 2.33 11.23 0.79
C ALA A 79 3.31 12.29 0.28
N LYS A 80 3.05 13.57 0.57
CA LYS A 80 3.97 14.66 0.21
C LYS A 80 5.36 14.48 0.82
N ILE A 81 5.42 14.11 2.11
CA ILE A 81 6.69 13.81 2.78
C ILE A 81 7.39 12.62 2.10
N GLY A 82 6.65 11.57 1.75
CA GLY A 82 7.19 10.44 1.00
C GLY A 82 7.79 10.87 -0.35
N GLU A 83 7.08 11.68 -1.13
CA GLU A 83 7.59 12.23 -2.38
C GLU A 83 8.87 13.07 -2.16
N ASP A 84 8.91 13.90 -1.10
CA ASP A 84 10.10 14.71 -0.78
C ASP A 84 11.32 13.88 -0.38
N TYR A 85 11.10 12.67 0.15
CA TYR A 85 12.14 11.66 0.38
C TYR A 85 12.58 10.95 -0.91
N GLY A 86 11.92 11.23 -2.04
CA GLY A 86 12.28 10.73 -3.36
C GLY A 86 11.61 9.43 -3.77
N TYR A 87 10.60 8.93 -3.04
CA TYR A 87 9.90 7.71 -3.47
C TYR A 87 9.24 7.87 -4.84
N ASP A 88 9.29 6.82 -5.67
CA ASP A 88 8.79 6.84 -7.06
C ASP A 88 7.28 6.59 -7.16
N GLU A 89 6.66 6.12 -6.08
CA GLU A 89 5.23 5.77 -5.98
C GLU A 89 4.77 5.85 -4.52
N ILE A 90 3.55 6.34 -4.30
CA ILE A 90 2.87 6.29 -3.00
C ILE A 90 1.76 5.25 -3.06
N ASN A 91 1.80 4.24 -2.19
CA ASN A 91 0.83 3.15 -2.16
C ASN A 91 0.02 3.15 -0.87
N LEU A 92 -1.30 3.02 -0.96
CA LEU A 92 -2.16 2.87 0.22
C LEU A 92 -2.40 1.39 0.54
N ASN A 93 -2.17 1.01 1.80
CA ASN A 93 -2.52 -0.31 2.30
C ASN A 93 -4.01 -0.41 2.63
N VAL A 94 -4.73 -1.23 1.85
CA VAL A 94 -6.15 -1.60 2.03
C VAL A 94 -6.26 -3.13 2.18
N GLY A 95 -5.23 -3.79 2.73
CA GLY A 95 -5.12 -5.26 2.67
C GLY A 95 -4.58 -5.96 3.92
N CYS A 96 -4.04 -5.22 4.89
CA CYS A 96 -3.53 -5.80 6.14
C CYS A 96 -4.69 -6.19 7.09
N PRO A 97 -4.83 -7.46 7.49
CA PRO A 97 -5.95 -7.91 8.33
C PRO A 97 -5.66 -7.86 9.85
N SER A 98 -4.48 -7.38 10.27
CA SER A 98 -4.06 -7.52 11.68
C SER A 98 -4.90 -6.66 12.64
N ASP A 99 -5.10 -7.14 13.86
CA ASP A 99 -5.94 -6.46 14.87
C ASP A 99 -5.46 -5.04 15.18
N ARG A 100 -4.14 -4.83 15.26
CA ARG A 100 -3.54 -3.51 15.48
C ARG A 100 -3.95 -2.50 14.41
N VAL A 101 -4.10 -2.97 13.18
CA VAL A 101 -4.46 -2.16 12.01
C VAL A 101 -5.96 -1.89 12.00
N GLN A 102 -6.78 -2.86 12.41
CA GLN A 102 -8.22 -2.66 12.61
C GLN A 102 -8.51 -1.62 13.70
N SER A 103 -7.82 -1.67 14.84
CA SER A 103 -7.98 -0.69 15.93
C SER A 103 -7.57 0.73 15.53
N GLY A 104 -6.60 0.87 14.62
CA GLY A 104 -6.21 2.16 14.05
C GLY A 104 -7.06 2.62 12.87
N ARG A 105 -8.08 1.86 12.47
CA ARG A 105 -8.94 2.11 11.30
C ARG A 105 -8.15 2.23 9.98
N PHE A 106 -7.23 1.32 9.68
CA PHE A 106 -6.59 1.25 8.35
C PHE A 106 -6.47 -0.19 7.87
N GLY A 107 -5.91 -0.42 6.67
CA GLY A 107 -5.72 -1.76 6.13
C GLY A 107 -7.01 -2.42 5.61
N ALA A 108 -7.15 -3.74 5.79
CA ALA A 108 -8.22 -4.51 5.16
C ALA A 108 -9.63 -4.12 5.62
N CYS A 109 -9.81 -3.52 6.80
CA CYS A 109 -11.13 -3.04 7.23
C CYS A 109 -11.69 -1.96 6.29
N LEU A 110 -10.83 -1.20 5.60
CA LEU A 110 -11.23 -0.18 4.64
C LEU A 110 -11.86 -0.76 3.36
N MET A 111 -11.78 -2.08 3.12
CA MET A 111 -12.58 -2.75 2.08
C MET A 111 -14.10 -2.60 2.29
N ARG A 112 -14.55 -2.22 3.50
CA ARG A 112 -15.95 -1.90 3.81
C ARG A 112 -16.30 -0.43 3.58
N GLU A 113 -15.30 0.42 3.36
CA GLU A 113 -15.46 1.87 3.27
C GLU A 113 -14.86 2.39 1.95
N PRO A 114 -15.29 1.88 0.77
CA PRO A 114 -14.63 2.20 -0.51
C PRO A 114 -14.70 3.68 -0.89
N LYS A 115 -15.75 4.40 -0.44
CA LYS A 115 -15.84 5.86 -0.58
C LYS A 115 -14.75 6.60 0.20
N LEU A 116 -14.50 6.18 1.44
CA LEU A 116 -13.41 6.75 2.26
C LEU A 116 -12.05 6.48 1.63
N VAL A 117 -11.85 5.28 1.07
CA VAL A 117 -10.64 4.98 0.31
C VAL A 117 -10.51 5.93 -0.87
N ALA A 118 -11.56 6.15 -1.65
CA ALA A 118 -11.53 7.10 -2.77
C ALA A 118 -11.21 8.54 -2.32
N ASP A 119 -11.77 9.00 -1.21
CA ASP A 119 -11.46 10.32 -0.63
C ASP A 119 -9.97 10.42 -0.23
N CYS A 120 -9.42 9.36 0.39
CA CYS A 120 -8.01 9.27 0.71
C CYS A 120 -7.13 9.30 -0.54
N MET A 121 -7.50 8.52 -1.57
CA MET A 121 -6.77 8.46 -2.84
C MET A 121 -6.76 9.82 -3.54
N ALA A 122 -7.91 10.50 -3.60
CA ALA A 122 -8.03 11.83 -4.19
C ALA A 122 -7.15 12.86 -3.46
N ALA A 123 -7.16 12.83 -2.13
CA ALA A 123 -6.34 13.73 -1.32
C ALA A 123 -4.84 13.50 -1.50
N MET A 124 -4.39 12.23 -1.54
CA MET A 124 -2.99 11.90 -1.83
C MET A 124 -2.60 12.30 -3.25
N ALA A 125 -3.41 11.96 -4.25
CA ALA A 125 -3.14 12.27 -5.65
C ALA A 125 -3.08 13.77 -5.93
N ALA A 126 -3.86 14.58 -5.20
CA ALA A 126 -3.77 16.03 -5.28
C ALA A 126 -2.51 16.61 -4.62
N ALA A 127 -1.87 15.89 -3.69
CA ALA A 127 -0.74 16.37 -2.92
C ALA A 127 0.63 16.02 -3.53
N VAL A 128 0.71 15.05 -4.43
CA VAL A 128 1.96 14.57 -5.03
C VAL A 128 1.89 14.53 -6.55
N SER A 129 3.06 14.54 -7.20
CA SER A 129 3.24 14.37 -8.64
C SER A 129 3.57 12.93 -9.06
N VAL A 130 4.08 12.12 -8.14
CA VAL A 130 4.33 10.68 -8.36
C VAL A 130 3.02 9.87 -8.35
N PRO A 131 2.97 8.69 -9.00
CA PRO A 131 1.78 7.84 -9.00
C PRO A 131 1.31 7.47 -7.60
N VAL A 132 -0.01 7.52 -7.38
CA VAL A 132 -0.66 7.01 -6.18
C VAL A 132 -1.41 5.73 -6.51
N THR A 133 -1.17 4.65 -5.76
CA THR A 133 -1.68 3.30 -6.05
C THR A 133 -2.32 2.67 -4.82
N VAL A 134 -3.14 1.63 -5.02
CA VAL A 134 -3.77 0.87 -3.92
C VAL A 134 -3.26 -0.56 -3.90
N LYS A 135 -2.98 -1.08 -2.70
CA LYS A 135 -2.81 -2.51 -2.47
C LYS A 135 -3.93 -3.06 -1.60
N CYS A 136 -4.77 -3.93 -2.14
CA CYS A 136 -5.98 -4.43 -1.49
C CYS A 136 -6.08 -5.96 -1.45
N ARG A 137 -7.18 -6.45 -0.87
CA ARG A 137 -7.68 -7.82 -0.96
C ARG A 137 -8.79 -7.88 -2.00
N ILE A 138 -9.33 -9.07 -2.28
CA ILE A 138 -10.54 -9.20 -3.12
C ILE A 138 -11.84 -8.92 -2.36
N GLY A 139 -11.80 -8.89 -1.02
CA GLY A 139 -12.94 -8.65 -0.14
C GLY A 139 -12.60 -8.97 1.32
N VAL A 140 -13.46 -8.60 2.27
CA VAL A 140 -13.37 -9.06 3.67
C VAL A 140 -14.57 -9.90 4.10
N ASP A 141 -14.32 -10.83 5.01
CA ASP A 141 -15.32 -11.67 5.69
C ASP A 141 -16.36 -12.27 4.71
N ASP A 142 -17.59 -11.78 4.73
CA ASP A 142 -18.74 -12.24 3.94
C ASP A 142 -18.98 -11.43 2.66
N GLN A 143 -18.18 -10.39 2.37
CA GLN A 143 -18.33 -9.61 1.13
C GLN A 143 -18.13 -10.48 -0.12
N GLU A 144 -18.98 -10.29 -1.12
CA GLU A 144 -18.80 -10.89 -2.45
C GLU A 144 -17.64 -10.21 -3.17
N PRO A 145 -16.60 -10.95 -3.62
CA PRO A 145 -15.41 -10.36 -4.22
C PRO A 145 -15.70 -9.49 -5.44
N GLU A 146 -16.51 -9.97 -6.38
CA GLU A 146 -16.86 -9.23 -7.61
C GLU A 146 -17.57 -7.89 -7.33
N GLN A 147 -18.30 -7.79 -6.21
CA GLN A 147 -18.95 -6.54 -5.83
C GLN A 147 -17.98 -5.62 -5.09
N SER A 148 -17.33 -6.15 -4.05
CA SER A 148 -16.48 -5.36 -3.15
C SER A 148 -15.20 -4.86 -3.81
N LEU A 149 -14.52 -5.71 -4.60
CA LEU A 149 -13.33 -5.30 -5.34
C LEU A 149 -13.67 -4.30 -6.44
N PHE A 150 -14.75 -4.51 -7.19
CA PHE A 150 -15.08 -3.64 -8.32
C PHE A 150 -15.55 -2.28 -7.85
N GLU A 151 -16.37 -2.19 -6.79
CA GLU A 151 -16.75 -0.91 -6.20
C GLU A 151 -15.52 -0.13 -5.71
N LEU A 152 -14.58 -0.79 -5.04
CA LEU A 152 -13.32 -0.18 -4.60
C LEU A 152 -12.50 0.35 -5.79
N VAL A 153 -12.36 -0.45 -6.84
CA VAL A 153 -11.60 -0.10 -8.05
C VAL A 153 -12.26 1.07 -8.77
N ASP A 154 -13.57 1.02 -9.00
CA ASP A 154 -14.31 2.06 -9.72
C ASP A 154 -14.23 3.41 -9.02
N LEU A 155 -14.44 3.44 -7.70
CA LEU A 155 -14.37 4.68 -6.93
C LEU A 155 -12.94 5.22 -6.82
N SER A 156 -11.95 4.34 -6.65
CA SER A 156 -10.54 4.75 -6.63
C SER A 156 -10.05 5.23 -8.00
N ALA A 157 -10.54 4.64 -9.09
CA ALA A 157 -10.21 5.06 -10.45
C ALA A 157 -10.79 6.45 -10.75
N GLN A 158 -11.99 6.77 -10.26
CA GLN A 158 -12.55 8.13 -10.33
C GLN A 158 -11.70 9.16 -9.57
N ALA A 159 -10.99 8.72 -8.52
CA ALA A 159 -10.01 9.54 -7.78
C ALA A 159 -8.65 9.65 -8.47
N GLY A 160 -8.47 9.10 -9.68
CA GLY A 160 -7.25 9.20 -10.48
C GLY A 160 -6.27 8.02 -10.34
N VAL A 161 -6.64 6.95 -9.64
CA VAL A 161 -5.79 5.76 -9.48
C VAL A 161 -5.81 4.91 -10.75
N THR A 162 -4.64 4.59 -11.28
CA THR A 162 -4.52 3.78 -12.50
C THR A 162 -3.91 2.39 -12.28
N SER A 163 -3.37 2.13 -11.08
CA SER A 163 -2.69 0.87 -10.76
C SER A 163 -3.17 0.29 -9.44
N PHE A 164 -3.53 -0.99 -9.47
CA PHE A 164 -4.08 -1.74 -8.35
C PHE A 164 -3.28 -3.01 -8.13
N VAL A 165 -2.85 -3.24 -6.89
CA VAL A 165 -2.14 -4.46 -6.48
C VAL A 165 -3.09 -5.31 -5.64
N VAL A 166 -3.58 -6.41 -6.22
CA VAL A 166 -4.56 -7.28 -5.58
C VAL A 166 -3.85 -8.48 -4.94
N HIS A 167 -3.95 -8.61 -3.62
CA HIS A 167 -3.72 -9.90 -2.98
C HIS A 167 -4.99 -10.73 -3.19
N ALA A 168 -4.92 -11.69 -4.11
CA ALA A 168 -6.04 -12.45 -4.67
C ALA A 168 -6.71 -13.45 -3.69
N ARG A 169 -6.94 -13.02 -2.44
CA ARG A 169 -7.58 -13.77 -1.36
C ARG A 169 -8.46 -12.83 -0.55
N LYS A 170 -9.56 -13.32 0.01
CA LYS A 170 -10.31 -12.58 1.03
C LYS A 170 -9.45 -12.39 2.28
N ALA A 171 -9.75 -11.36 3.06
CA ALA A 171 -9.25 -11.22 4.42
C ALA A 171 -10.38 -11.57 5.40
N TRP A 172 -10.16 -12.56 6.25
CA TRP A 172 -11.07 -12.85 7.36
C TRP A 172 -10.55 -12.12 8.60
N LEU A 173 -11.29 -11.09 9.01
CA LEU A 173 -10.88 -10.13 10.03
C LEU A 173 -11.07 -10.67 11.46
N LYS A 174 -11.76 -11.81 11.60
CA LYS A 174 -11.98 -12.50 12.87
C LYS A 174 -11.42 -13.91 12.81
N GLY A 175 -10.79 -14.32 13.92
CA GLY A 175 -10.44 -15.71 14.16
C GLY A 175 -9.19 -16.23 13.44
N LEU A 176 -8.52 -15.41 12.61
CA LEU A 176 -7.28 -15.78 11.93
C LEU A 176 -6.16 -14.78 12.22
N SER A 177 -4.96 -15.29 12.47
CA SER A 177 -3.74 -14.49 12.48
C SER A 177 -3.42 -13.90 11.09
N PRO A 178 -2.56 -12.87 11.00
CA PRO A 178 -2.10 -12.35 9.71
C PRO A 178 -1.40 -13.39 8.83
N LYS A 179 -0.78 -14.41 9.43
CA LYS A 179 -0.15 -15.52 8.69
C LYS A 179 -1.21 -16.43 8.09
N GLU A 180 -2.17 -16.90 8.89
CA GLU A 180 -3.25 -17.76 8.41
C GLU A 180 -4.09 -17.05 7.34
N ASN A 181 -4.29 -15.75 7.46
CA ASN A 181 -4.94 -14.92 6.44
C ASN A 181 -4.22 -14.90 5.07
N ARG A 182 -2.99 -15.41 4.94
CA ARG A 182 -2.30 -15.58 3.66
C ARG A 182 -2.46 -16.98 3.08
N ASP A 183 -2.79 -17.96 3.92
CA ASP A 183 -2.74 -19.38 3.57
C ASP A 183 -4.15 -20.02 3.51
N VAL A 184 -5.05 -19.63 4.43
CA VAL A 184 -6.35 -20.29 4.65
C VAL A 184 -7.44 -19.84 3.68
N PRO A 185 -7.81 -18.55 3.52
CA PRO A 185 -8.83 -18.15 2.55
C PRO A 185 -8.32 -18.45 1.13
N PRO A 186 -9.07 -19.14 0.26
CA PRO A 186 -8.56 -19.60 -1.04
C PRO A 186 -8.11 -18.46 -1.96
N LEU A 187 -7.24 -18.79 -2.92
CA LEU A 187 -6.94 -17.91 -4.04
C LEU A 187 -8.11 -17.88 -5.02
N ASP A 188 -8.36 -16.71 -5.60
CA ASP A 188 -9.34 -16.44 -6.65
C ASP A 188 -8.70 -15.55 -7.72
#